data_AF-A0A2E0BI25-F1
#
_entry.id   AF-A0A2E0BI25-F1
#
_cell.length_a   1.000
_cell.length_b   1.000
_cell.length_c   1.000
_cell.angle_alpha   90.00
_cell.angle_beta   90.00
_cell.angle_gamma   90.00
#
_symmetry.space_group_name_H-M   'P 1'
#
loop_
_entity.id
_entity.type
_entity.pdbx_description
1 polymer ?
#
loop_
_entity_poly.entity_id
_entity_poly.type
_entity_poly.pdbx_seq_one_letter_code
_entity_poly.pdbx_strand_id
1 'polypeptide(L)'
;MYDRTKLLLLAARLFAFPLVLMVITIQSAFVHGHADHDKARFVSSSGVDSGKCDDASKPCKTITYAGLQSNKGDTIRLAGGNYKIEDVDTLFYLLSDLVPVKALYSELSGFKEANPANIT
;
A
#
# COMPACT_ATOMS: atom_id res chain seq x y z
N MET A 1 37.21 -44.24 24.25
CA MET A 1 37.09 -43.98 22.80
C MET A 1 36.01 -42.94 22.56
N TYR A 2 36.39 -41.65 22.61
CA TYR A 2 35.53 -40.57 22.12
C TYR A 2 35.59 -40.59 20.60
N ASP A 3 34.46 -40.87 19.98
CA ASP A 3 34.35 -41.31 18.58
C ASP A 3 34.62 -40.16 17.61
N ARG A 4 35.52 -40.37 16.62
CA ARG A 4 35.94 -39.36 15.64
C ARG A 4 34.75 -38.81 14.84
N THR A 5 33.69 -39.60 14.72
CA THR A 5 32.39 -39.18 14.15
C THR A 5 31.69 -38.11 15.01
N LYS A 6 31.72 -38.20 16.34
CA LYS A 6 31.17 -37.16 17.24
C LYS A 6 31.97 -35.87 17.16
N LEU A 7 33.29 -35.95 17.03
CA LEU A 7 34.16 -34.78 16.84
C LEU A 7 33.91 -34.08 15.49
N LEU A 8 33.73 -34.86 14.42
CA LEU A 8 33.36 -34.34 13.09
C LEU A 8 31.95 -33.73 13.07
N LEU A 9 30.98 -34.35 13.75
CA LEU A 9 29.62 -33.82 13.89
C LEU A 9 29.57 -32.54 14.72
N LEU A 10 30.39 -32.44 15.78
CA LEU A 10 30.52 -31.22 16.58
C LEU A 10 31.18 -30.08 15.79
N ALA A 11 32.24 -30.38 15.03
CA ALA A 11 32.87 -29.41 14.14
C ALA A 11 31.91 -28.93 13.04
N ALA A 12 31.16 -29.83 12.41
CA ALA A 12 30.14 -29.49 11.41
C ALA A 12 29.03 -28.59 11.99
N ARG A 13 28.60 -28.84 13.24
CA ARG A 13 27.64 -27.98 13.95
C ARG A 13 28.22 -26.60 14.29
N LEU A 14 29.50 -26.53 14.67
CA LEU A 14 30.20 -25.28 14.95
C LEU A 14 30.33 -24.37 13.71
N PHE A 15 30.41 -24.94 12.50
CA PHE A 15 30.45 -24.19 11.24
C PHE A 15 29.08 -23.95 10.60
N ALA A 16 28.11 -24.86 10.78
CA ALA A 16 26.76 -24.70 10.24
C ALA A 16 25.98 -23.57 10.94
N PHE A 17 26.17 -23.40 12.25
CA PHE A 17 25.48 -22.37 13.02
C PHE A 17 25.80 -20.93 12.58
N PRO A 18 27.07 -20.51 12.44
CA PRO A 18 27.40 -19.17 11.94
C PRO A 18 27.00 -18.98 10.46
N LEU A 19 27.04 -20.03 9.64
CA LEU A 19 26.60 -19.97 8.24
C LEU A 19 25.09 -19.71 8.13
N VAL A 20 24.28 -20.41 8.93
CA VAL A 20 22.83 -20.18 9.00
C VAL A 20 22.51 -18.77 9.50
N LEU A 21 23.23 -18.30 10.53
CA LEU A 21 23.05 -16.95 11.06
C LEU A 21 23.40 -15.87 10.02
N MET A 22 24.46 -16.08 9.23
CA MET A 22 24.85 -15.19 8.13
C MET A 22 23.81 -15.15 7.00
N VAL A 23 23.15 -16.27 6.69
CA VAL A 23 22.08 -16.30 5.67
C VAL A 23 20.85 -15.52 6.15
N ILE A 24 20.49 -15.63 7.44
CA ILE A 24 19.34 -14.92 8.02
C ILE A 24 19.56 -13.40 8.02
N THR A 25 20.76 -12.91 8.31
CA THR A 25 21.04 -11.47 8.33
C THR A 25 21.00 -10.84 6.93
N ILE A 26 21.42 -11.57 5.89
CA ILE A 26 21.38 -11.07 4.50
C ILE A 26 19.93 -10.88 4.01
N GLN A 27 18.99 -11.72 4.47
CA GLN A 27 17.58 -11.60 4.06
C GLN A 27 16.88 -10.35 4.62
N SER A 28 17.42 -9.73 5.68
CA SER A 28 16.81 -8.56 6.32
C SER A 28 16.88 -7.30 5.46
N ALA A 29 17.83 -7.22 4.52
CA ALA A 29 18.04 -6.06 3.65
C ALA A 29 17.01 -5.96 2.51
N PHE A 30 16.19 -6.99 2.27
CA PHE A 30 15.21 -7.02 1.18
C PHE A 30 13.81 -6.51 1.59
N VAL A 31 13.68 -5.87 2.75
CA VAL A 31 12.42 -5.23 3.14
C VAL A 31 12.32 -3.86 2.48
N HIS A 32 11.45 -3.73 1.48
CA HIS A 32 11.03 -2.44 0.92
C HIS A 32 10.12 -1.72 1.92
N GLY A 33 10.72 -1.06 2.91
CA GLY A 33 10.04 -0.28 3.96
C GLY A 33 10.02 1.23 3.73
N HIS A 34 10.30 1.70 2.50
CA HIS A 34 10.16 3.12 2.20
C HIS A 34 8.67 3.50 2.26
N ALA A 35 8.33 4.39 3.19
CA ALA A 35 7.03 5.03 3.25
C ALA A 35 6.89 5.92 2.02
N ASP A 36 6.42 5.32 0.93
CA ASP A 36 6.21 6.02 -0.32
C ASP A 36 5.08 7.03 -0.11
N HIS A 37 5.43 8.31 -0.22
CA HIS A 37 4.52 9.43 -0.02
C HIS A 37 4.22 10.10 -1.37
N ASP A 38 3.24 11.01 -1.35
CA ASP A 38 2.77 11.74 -2.53
C ASP A 38 2.24 10.83 -3.65
N LYS A 39 1.67 9.68 -3.28
CA LYS A 39 1.03 8.74 -4.22
C LYS A 39 -0.44 9.05 -4.40
N ALA A 40 -0.97 8.70 -5.56
CA ALA A 40 -2.40 8.81 -5.85
C ALA A 40 -3.12 7.52 -5.44
N ARG A 41 -4.27 7.65 -4.77
CA ARG A 41 -5.23 6.56 -4.57
C ARG A 41 -6.45 6.81 -5.44
N PHE A 42 -6.82 5.83 -6.25
CA PHE A 42 -7.92 5.97 -7.20
C PHE A 42 -9.21 5.46 -6.57
N VAL A 43 -10.29 6.22 -6.70
CA VAL A 43 -11.60 5.86 -6.17
C VAL A 43 -12.64 5.99 -7.28
N SER A 44 -13.46 4.95 -7.44
CA SER A 44 -14.63 4.95 -8.31
C SER A 44 -15.82 4.29 -7.62
N SER A 45 -17.04 4.79 -7.89
CA SER A 45 -18.29 4.17 -7.41
C SER A 45 -18.47 2.70 -7.87
N SER A 46 -17.82 2.31 -8.97
CA SER A 46 -17.79 0.95 -9.52
C SER A 46 -16.65 0.07 -8.96
N GLY A 47 -15.73 0.67 -8.18
CA GLY A 47 -14.51 0.05 -7.69
C GLY A 47 -14.73 -1.00 -6.60
N VAL A 48 -13.63 -1.52 -6.07
CA VAL A 48 -13.60 -2.52 -5.00
C VAL A 48 -12.57 -2.13 -3.95
N ASP A 49 -12.99 -2.07 -2.69
CA ASP A 49 -12.12 -1.79 -1.55
C ASP A 49 -11.19 -2.97 -1.27
N SER A 50 -10.05 -3.00 -1.97
CA SER A 50 -9.05 -4.05 -1.83
C SER A 50 -7.65 -3.56 -2.20
N GLY A 51 -6.65 -4.03 -1.48
CA GLY A 51 -5.26 -3.62 -1.69
C GLY A 51 -5.06 -2.12 -1.41
N LYS A 52 -4.10 -1.52 -2.12
CA LYS A 52 -3.66 -0.14 -1.94
C LYS A 52 -4.38 0.89 -2.82
N CYS A 53 -5.08 0.47 -3.87
CA CYS A 53 -5.72 1.35 -4.86
C CYS A 53 -4.78 2.38 -5.51
N ASP A 54 -3.51 2.04 -5.66
CA ASP A 54 -2.47 2.82 -6.34
C ASP A 54 -2.33 2.43 -7.84
N ASP A 55 -3.20 1.53 -8.32
CA ASP A 55 -3.36 1.14 -9.71
C ASP A 55 -4.71 1.68 -10.23
N ALA A 56 -4.67 2.50 -11.28
CA ALA A 56 -5.87 3.13 -11.86
C ALA A 56 -6.87 2.11 -12.41
N SER A 57 -6.44 0.90 -12.74
CA SER A 57 -7.32 -0.21 -13.17
C SER A 57 -8.00 -0.95 -12.01
N LYS A 58 -7.61 -0.66 -10.77
CA LYS A 58 -8.13 -1.28 -9.54
C LYS A 58 -8.47 -0.20 -8.50
N PRO A 59 -9.42 0.71 -8.82
CA PRO A 59 -9.80 1.75 -7.89
C PRO A 59 -10.56 1.18 -6.69
N CYS A 60 -10.39 1.84 -5.55
CA CYS A 60 -11.21 1.66 -4.36
C CYS A 60 -12.66 2.05 -4.65
N LYS A 61 -13.60 1.48 -3.88
CA LYS A 61 -15.01 1.85 -3.93
C LYS A 61 -15.32 3.08 -3.06
N THR A 62 -14.70 3.15 -1.89
CA THR A 62 -15.00 4.16 -0.88
C THR A 62 -13.84 5.12 -0.64
N ILE A 63 -14.18 6.36 -0.29
CA ILE A 63 -13.21 7.40 0.07
C ILE A 63 -12.51 7.01 1.37
N THR A 64 -13.25 6.51 2.36
CA THR A 64 -12.70 6.09 3.66
C THR A 64 -11.66 5.00 3.51
N TYR A 65 -11.93 3.95 2.73
CA TYR A 65 -10.94 2.89 2.52
C TYR A 65 -9.69 3.44 1.82
N ALA A 66 -9.84 4.27 0.78
CA ALA A 66 -8.69 4.91 0.12
C ALA A 66 -7.89 5.82 1.08
N GLY A 67 -8.58 6.53 1.98
CA GLY A 67 -7.97 7.34 3.03
C GLY A 67 -7.15 6.50 4.02
N LEU A 68 -7.64 5.32 4.39
CA LEU A 68 -6.91 4.38 5.25
C LEU A 68 -5.68 3.77 4.57
N GLN A 69 -5.68 3.64 3.24
CA GLN A 69 -4.52 3.18 2.48
C GLN A 69 -3.50 4.29 2.21
N SER A 70 -3.87 5.55 2.43
CA SER A 70 -3.06 6.73 2.12
C SER A 70 -2.08 7.07 3.23
N ASN A 71 -0.91 7.55 2.83
CA ASN A 71 0.05 8.20 3.73
C ASN A 71 -0.18 9.72 3.75
N LYS A 72 0.42 10.42 4.72
CA LYS A 72 0.42 11.90 4.74
C LYS A 72 1.01 12.44 3.43
N GLY A 73 0.28 13.33 2.76
CA GLY A 73 0.69 13.92 1.48
C GLY A 73 0.20 13.16 0.24
N ASP A 74 -0.28 11.91 0.40
CA ASP A 74 -0.97 11.21 -0.68
C ASP A 74 -2.23 11.98 -1.10
N THR A 75 -2.71 11.72 -2.32
CA THR A 75 -3.90 12.36 -2.87
C THR A 75 -4.91 11.30 -3.28
N ILE A 76 -6.19 11.50 -2.98
CA ILE A 76 -7.27 10.67 -3.52
C ILE A 76 -7.77 11.29 -4.82
N ARG A 77 -7.73 10.55 -5.93
CA ARG A 77 -8.33 10.95 -7.22
C ARG A 77 -9.67 10.25 -7.37
N LEU A 78 -10.74 11.03 -7.20
CA LEU A 78 -12.11 10.56 -7.16
C LEU A 78 -12.74 10.69 -8.55
N ALA A 79 -13.20 9.58 -9.11
CA ALA A 79 -13.96 9.58 -10.36
C ALA A 79 -15.34 10.20 -10.16
N GLY A 80 -15.89 10.80 -11.22
CA GLY A 80 -17.29 11.24 -11.25
C GLY A 80 -18.25 10.12 -10.85
N GLY A 81 -19.23 10.42 -10.00
CA GLY A 81 -20.18 9.44 -9.47
C GLY A 81 -20.76 9.83 -8.12
N ASN A 82 -21.69 9.00 -7.63
CA ASN A 82 -22.33 9.20 -6.33
C ASN A 82 -21.63 8.37 -5.26
N TYR A 83 -21.18 9.03 -4.19
CA TYR A 83 -20.52 8.40 -3.04
C TYR A 83 -21.32 8.69 -1.79
N LYS A 84 -21.59 7.65 -1.00
CA LYS A 84 -22.28 7.82 0.27
C LYS A 84 -21.32 8.34 1.33
N ILE A 85 -21.80 9.28 2.13
CA ILE A 85 -21.13 9.77 3.33
C ILE A 85 -21.93 9.23 4.50
N GLU A 86 -21.47 8.13 5.09
CA GLU A 86 -22.18 7.43 6.17
C GLU A 86 -21.54 7.68 7.55
N ASP A 87 -20.29 8.15 7.58
CA ASP A 87 -19.51 8.31 8.80
C ASP A 87 -18.67 9.61 8.81
N VAL A 88 -18.18 9.95 10.00
CA VAL A 88 -17.34 11.13 10.24
C VAL A 88 -15.93 11.00 9.66
N ASP A 89 -15.46 9.77 9.40
CA ASP A 89 -14.13 9.52 8.86
C ASP A 89 -14.07 9.93 7.37
N THR A 90 -15.14 9.62 6.64
CA THR A 90 -15.36 10.08 5.26
C THR A 90 -15.31 11.61 5.22
N LEU A 91 -15.99 12.26 6.16
CA LEU A 91 -16.04 13.72 6.25
C LEU A 91 -14.68 14.31 6.62
N PHE A 92 -13.93 13.65 7.52
CA PHE A 92 -12.56 14.03 7.85
C PHE A 92 -11.67 14.05 6.61
N TYR A 93 -11.70 13.02 5.77
CA TYR A 93 -10.90 12.98 4.53
C TYR A 93 -11.34 14.03 3.50
N LEU A 94 -12.63 14.33 3.41
CA LEU A 94 -13.15 15.34 2.48
C LEU A 94 -12.77 16.79 2.88
N LEU A 95 -12.61 17.04 4.19
CA LEU A 95 -12.37 18.39 4.71
C LEU A 95 -10.91 18.65 5.11
N SER A 96 -10.08 17.61 5.20
CA SER A 96 -8.69 17.71 5.64
C SER A 96 -7.70 17.80 4.47
N ASP A 97 -6.65 18.60 4.65
CA ASP A 97 -5.49 18.65 3.74
C ASP A 97 -4.48 17.51 3.98
N LEU A 98 -4.75 16.60 4.92
CA LEU A 98 -3.82 15.49 5.22
C LEU A 98 -3.67 14.52 4.04
N VAL A 99 -4.79 14.22 3.38
CA VAL A 99 -4.91 13.39 2.18
C VAL A 99 -5.96 14.04 1.27
N PRO A 100 -5.59 15.07 0.49
CA PRO A 100 -6.56 15.83 -0.28
C PRO A 100 -7.34 14.95 -1.27
N VAL A 101 -8.67 15.07 -1.24
CA VAL A 101 -9.57 14.44 -2.20
C VAL A 101 -9.78 15.38 -3.40
N LYS A 102 -9.33 14.97 -4.58
CA LYS A 102 -9.50 15.69 -5.85
C LYS A 102 -10.53 14.98 -6.71
N ALA A 103 -11.65 15.65 -6.97
CA ALA A 103 -12.75 15.15 -7.78
C ALA A 103 -12.53 15.35 -9.29
N LEU A 104 -13.56 15.04 -10.08
CA LEU A 104 -13.64 15.29 -11.53
C LEU A 104 -12.77 14.36 -12.40
N TYR A 105 -12.26 13.27 -11.85
CA TYR A 105 -11.54 12.26 -12.63
C TYR A 105 -12.50 11.28 -13.33
N SER A 106 -11.96 10.39 -14.16
CA SER A 106 -12.69 9.32 -14.82
C SER A 106 -11.84 8.06 -14.93
N GLU A 107 -12.47 6.90 -14.78
CA GLU A 107 -11.83 5.61 -15.03
C GLU A 107 -11.41 5.46 -16.49
N LEU A 108 -12.22 5.97 -17.42
CA LEU A 108 -11.94 5.89 -18.87
C LEU A 108 -10.65 6.61 -19.25
N SER A 109 -10.31 7.70 -18.56
CA SER A 109 -9.05 8.42 -18.76
C SER A 109 -7.88 7.82 -17.97
N GLY A 110 -8.14 6.81 -17.13
CA GLY A 110 -7.17 6.28 -16.18
C GLY A 110 -6.76 7.31 -15.13
N PHE A 111 -7.70 8.20 -14.74
CA PHE A 111 -7.48 9.24 -13.73
C PHE A 111 -6.28 10.17 -14.02
N LYS A 112 -5.95 10.39 -15.29
CA LYS A 112 -4.79 11.22 -15.69
C LYS A 112 -4.99 12.69 -15.33
N GLU A 113 -6.16 13.22 -15.65
CA GLU A 113 -6.50 14.64 -15.48
C GLU A 113 -7.92 14.80 -14.95
N ALA A 114 -8.12 15.85 -14.16
CA ALA A 114 -9.43 16.28 -13.72
C ALA A 114 -10.12 17.02 -14.88
N ASN A 115 -11.38 16.68 -15.16
CA ASN A 115 -12.16 17.30 -16.21
C ASN A 115 -13.50 17.78 -15.64
N PRO A 116 -13.82 19.09 -15.71
CA PRO A 116 -15.10 19.63 -15.28
C PRO A 116 -16.34 18.99 -15.89
N ALA A 117 -16.22 18.24 -16.99
CA ALA A 117 -17.33 17.47 -17.55
C ALA A 117 -17.72 16.25 -16.68
N ASN A 118 -16.84 15.79 -15.77
CA ASN A 118 -17.06 14.65 -14.88
C ASN A 118 -17.64 15.08 -13.52
N ILE A 119 -18.61 16.00 -13.52
CA ILE A 119 -19.23 16.51 -12.29
C ILE A 119 -19.88 15.37 -11.50
N THR A 120 -19.59 15.34 -10.20
CA THR A 120 -20.23 14.48 -9.18
C THR A 120 -21.52 15.09 -8.68
#